data_AF-A0A645FSN9-F1
#
_entry.id   AF-A0A645FSN9-F1
#
_cell.length_a   1.000
_cell.length_b   1.000
_cell.length_c   1.000
_cell.angle_alpha   90.00
_cell.angle_beta   90.00
_cell.angle_gamma   90.00
#
_symmetry.space_group_name_H-M   'P 1'
#
loop_
_entity.id
_entity.type
_entity.pdbx_description
1 polymer ?
#
loop_
_entity_poly.entity_id
_entity_poly.type
_entity_poly.pdbx_seq_one_letter_code
_entity_poly.pdbx_strand_id
1 'polypeptide(L)'
;MKGVKEASVELPGVGTVKVAVCHGLRDARVVLEKVRKQQSDWHFIEFMACPGGCIGGGGQPRTSLPPSDEVRKARMANLYKLDGTAVKRASYQNKEVMDLYQKFLHAPLSEESESLLHTHYVDRSHQLKPKEKV
;
A
#
# COMPACT_ATOMS: atom_id res chain seq x y z
N MET A 1 13.62 0.05 10.25
CA MET A 1 13.10 -0.80 9.13
C MET A 1 13.64 -0.29 7.80
N LYS A 2 13.78 -1.11 6.74
CA LYS A 2 14.19 -0.60 5.41
C LYS A 2 13.09 0.30 4.82
N GLY A 3 13.47 1.44 4.26
CA GLY A 3 12.54 2.43 3.69
C GLY A 3 11.92 1.99 2.37
N VAL A 4 12.66 1.22 1.56
CA VAL A 4 12.16 0.56 0.35
C VAL A 4 12.45 -0.93 0.45
N LYS A 5 11.47 -1.75 0.08
CA LYS A 5 11.58 -3.20 -0.07
C LYS A 5 11.19 -3.58 -1.49
N GLU A 6 11.84 -4.58 -2.03
CA GLU A 6 11.64 -5.05 -3.40
C GLU A 6 11.45 -6.56 -3.37
N ALA A 7 10.64 -7.07 -4.29
CA ALA A 7 10.42 -8.49 -4.47
C ALA A 7 10.10 -8.80 -5.94
N SER A 8 10.34 -10.04 -6.33
CA SER A 8 9.90 -10.60 -7.61
C SER A 8 9.06 -11.83 -7.31
N VAL A 9 7.92 -11.96 -7.99
CA VAL A 9 6.99 -13.08 -7.81
C VAL A 9 6.65 -13.65 -9.19
N GLU A 10 6.77 -14.96 -9.34
CA GLU A 10 6.29 -15.67 -10.53
C GLU A 10 4.77 -15.86 -10.44
N LEU A 11 4.04 -15.31 -11.42
CA LEU A 11 2.59 -15.46 -11.52
C LEU A 11 2.24 -16.36 -12.72
N PRO A 12 1.51 -17.47 -12.50
CA PRO A 12 1.07 -18.34 -13.59
C PRO A 12 0.30 -17.56 -14.68
N GLY A 13 0.71 -17.70 -15.93
CA GLY A 13 0.11 -17.02 -17.08
C GLY A 13 0.51 -15.55 -17.28
N VAL A 14 1.27 -14.97 -16.36
CA VAL A 14 1.74 -13.57 -16.44
C VAL A 14 3.27 -13.49 -16.53
N GLY A 15 3.97 -14.36 -15.79
CA GLY A 15 5.44 -14.37 -15.68
C GLY A 15 5.95 -13.62 -14.45
N THR A 16 7.20 -13.18 -14.48
CA THR A 16 7.86 -12.51 -13.36
C THR A 16 7.30 -11.11 -13.13
N VAL A 17 6.58 -10.91 -12.03
CA VAL A 17 6.12 -9.60 -11.58
C VAL A 17 7.04 -9.07 -10.48
N LYS A 18 7.80 -8.04 -10.84
CA LYS A 18 8.61 -7.22 -9.93
C LYS A 18 7.76 -6.15 -9.23
N VAL A 19 7.89 -6.05 -7.91
CA VAL A 19 7.14 -5.11 -7.06
C VAL A 19 8.04 -4.36 -6.08
N ALA A 20 7.61 -3.17 -5.68
CA ALA A 20 8.26 -2.40 -4.62
C ALA A 20 7.26 -1.91 -3.57
N VAL A 21 7.71 -1.81 -2.32
CA VAL A 21 6.95 -1.23 -1.20
C VAL A 21 7.80 -0.16 -0.54
N CYS A 22 7.26 1.05 -0.47
CA CYS A 22 7.92 2.22 0.07
C CYS A 22 7.24 2.68 1.37
N HIS A 23 8.01 2.83 2.44
CA HIS A 23 7.54 3.29 3.75
C HIS A 23 8.19 4.63 4.13
N GLY A 24 7.52 5.74 3.85
CA GLY A 24 7.99 7.08 4.16
C GLY A 24 8.08 7.97 2.92
N LEU A 25 7.66 9.23 3.04
CA LEU A 25 7.72 10.18 1.93
C LEU A 25 9.14 10.55 1.49
N ARG A 26 10.13 10.45 2.39
CA ARG A 26 11.56 10.62 2.04
C ARG A 26 12.00 9.58 1.02
N ASP A 27 11.68 8.31 1.28
CA ASP A 27 12.03 7.20 0.40
C ASP A 27 11.16 7.20 -0.86
N ALA A 28 9.90 7.65 -0.76
CA ALA A 28 9.00 7.79 -1.91
C ALA A 28 9.60 8.72 -2.96
N ARG A 29 10.27 9.80 -2.54
CA ARG A 29 10.97 10.69 -3.46
C ARG A 29 12.06 9.97 -4.26
N VAL A 30 12.84 9.09 -3.62
CA VAL A 30 13.89 8.30 -4.30
C VAL A 30 13.28 7.34 -5.31
N VAL A 31 12.20 6.65 -4.94
CA VAL A 31 11.48 5.73 -5.83
C VAL A 31 10.89 6.47 -7.04
N LEU A 32 10.21 7.60 -6.82
CA LEU A 32 9.63 8.41 -7.88
C LEU A 32 10.68 8.97 -8.85
N GLU A 33 11.86 9.35 -8.36
CA GLU A 33 12.96 9.79 -9.24
C GLU A 33 13.48 8.65 -10.13
N LYS A 34 13.58 7.42 -9.61
CA LYS A 34 13.94 6.26 -10.43
C LYS A 34 12.89 5.98 -11.51
N VAL A 35 11.60 6.05 -11.16
CA VAL A 35 10.49 5.86 -12.10
C VAL A 35 10.53 6.92 -13.21
N ARG A 36 10.68 8.20 -12.85
CA ARG A 36 10.77 9.31 -13.83
C ARG A 36 11.94 9.16 -14.80
N LYS A 37 13.08 8.67 -14.30
CA LYS A 37 14.28 8.40 -15.12
C LYS A 37 14.19 7.11 -15.93
N GLN A 38 13.07 6.37 -15.85
CA GLN A 38 12.89 5.06 -16.47
C GLN A 38 13.96 4.05 -16.02
N GLN A 39 14.39 4.16 -14.76
CA GLN A 39 15.40 3.30 -14.11
C GLN A 39 14.77 2.30 -13.14
N SER A 40 13.45 2.16 -13.16
CA SER A 40 12.72 1.17 -12.37
C SER A 40 12.20 0.05 -13.26
N ASP A 41 12.36 -1.19 -12.82
CA ASP A 41 11.81 -2.39 -13.45
C ASP A 41 10.59 -2.94 -12.69
N TRP A 42 10.04 -2.19 -11.73
CA TRP A 42 8.83 -2.57 -10.97
C TRP A 42 7.56 -2.37 -11.80
N HIS A 43 6.67 -3.35 -11.77
CA HIS A 43 5.36 -3.30 -12.41
C HIS A 43 4.28 -2.76 -11.47
N PHE A 44 4.45 -2.93 -10.16
CA PHE A 44 3.52 -2.44 -9.15
C PHE A 44 4.28 -1.89 -7.93
N ILE A 45 3.86 -0.72 -7.44
CA ILE A 45 4.53 -0.02 -6.34
C ILE A 45 3.50 0.42 -5.31
N GLU A 46 3.70 0.03 -4.05
CA GLU A 46 2.93 0.53 -2.91
C GLU A 46 3.68 1.68 -2.23
N PHE A 47 3.00 2.80 -1.99
CA PHE A 47 3.52 3.94 -1.24
C PHE A 47 2.75 4.15 0.07
N MET A 48 3.47 4.13 1.18
CA MET A 48 2.96 4.50 2.50
C MET A 48 3.65 5.76 2.98
N ALA A 49 2.88 6.76 3.42
CA ALA A 49 3.45 8.03 3.88
C ALA A 49 4.21 7.92 5.20
N CYS A 50 3.71 7.10 6.14
CA CYS A 50 4.30 6.91 7.46
C CYS A 50 5.31 5.75 7.48
N PRO A 51 6.46 5.89 8.17
CA PRO A 51 7.37 4.77 8.39
C PRO A 51 6.67 3.57 9.03
N GLY A 52 6.78 2.42 8.37
CA GLY A 52 6.14 1.16 8.72
C GLY A 52 4.61 1.12 8.57
N GLY A 53 4.04 2.01 7.76
CA GLY A 53 2.63 1.98 7.38
C GLY A 53 1.68 2.60 8.42
N CYS A 54 0.38 2.33 8.26
CA CYS A 54 -0.69 2.94 9.06
C CYS A 54 -0.54 2.74 10.57
N ILE A 55 0.08 1.63 11.02
CA ILE A 55 0.33 1.35 12.44
C ILE A 55 1.30 2.34 13.11
N GLY A 56 2.01 3.14 12.30
CA GLY A 56 2.87 4.24 12.71
C GLY A 56 2.30 5.62 12.37
N GLY A 57 1.02 5.71 12.00
CA GLY A 57 0.34 6.95 11.66
C GLY A 57 0.22 7.93 12.83
N GLY A 58 0.10 9.22 12.53
CA GLY A 58 0.06 10.29 13.54
C GLY A 58 -1.15 10.25 14.49
N GLY A 59 -2.21 9.52 14.13
CA GLY A 59 -3.38 9.30 14.99
C GLY A 59 -3.24 8.15 15.99
N GLN A 60 -2.14 7.39 15.96
CA GLN A 60 -1.94 6.29 16.89
C GLN A 60 -1.59 6.77 18.31
N PRO A 61 -1.91 5.99 19.37
CA PRO A 61 -1.52 6.32 20.73
C PRO A 61 -0.02 6.57 20.85
N ARG A 62 0.33 7.69 21.51
CA ARG A 62 1.71 8.01 21.85
C ARG A 62 2.23 7.02 22.88
N THR A 63 3.51 6.72 22.77
CA THR A 63 4.23 5.82 23.67
C THR A 63 5.09 6.62 24.63
N SER A 64 5.18 6.20 25.88
CA SER A 64 6.13 6.72 26.86
C SER A 64 7.55 6.18 26.68
N LEU A 65 7.70 5.11 25.89
CA LEU A 65 9.02 4.59 25.51
C LEU A 65 9.77 5.61 24.65
N PRO A 66 11.11 5.66 24.75
CA PRO A 66 11.95 6.42 23.84
C PRO A 66 11.62 6.12 22.36
N PRO A 67 11.85 7.06 21.43
CA PRO A 67 11.59 6.84 20.01
C PRO A 67 12.30 5.59 19.50
N SER A 68 11.54 4.51 19.26
CA SER A 68 12.06 3.22 18.79
C SER A 68 11.10 2.55 17.80
N ASP A 69 11.59 1.53 17.09
CA ASP A 69 10.78 0.70 16.18
C ASP A 69 9.97 -0.38 16.93
N GLU A 70 10.16 -0.57 18.23
CA GLU A 70 9.65 -1.73 18.98
C GLU A 70 8.12 -1.79 19.01
N VAL A 71 7.47 -0.69 19.38
CA VAL A 71 6.01 -0.60 19.42
C VAL A 71 5.41 -0.88 18.05
N ARG A 72 6.04 -0.36 16.99
CA ARG A 72 5.57 -0.54 15.61
C ARG A 72 5.77 -1.98 15.14
N LYS A 73 6.90 -2.62 15.49
CA LYS A 73 7.12 -4.05 15.24
C LYS A 73 6.12 -4.93 15.98
N ALA A 74 5.81 -4.63 17.24
CA ALA A 74 4.82 -5.38 18.02
C ALA A 74 3.41 -5.27 17.43
N ARG A 75 2.98 -4.06 17.03
CA ARG A 75 1.69 -3.84 16.33
C ARG A 75 1.62 -4.64 15.03
N MET A 76 2.68 -4.60 14.22
CA MET A 76 2.79 -5.34 12.97
C MET A 76 2.77 -6.86 13.19
N ALA A 77 3.51 -7.35 14.19
CA ALA A 77 3.56 -8.77 14.51
C ALA A 77 2.19 -9.32 14.90
N ASN A 78 1.37 -8.55 15.63
CA ASN A 78 0.02 -8.98 15.98
C ASN A 78 -0.89 -9.10 14.76
N LEU A 79 -0.80 -8.17 13.79
CA LEU A 79 -1.56 -8.27 12.55
C LEU A 79 -1.20 -9.53 11.75
N TYR A 80 0.10 -9.82 11.60
CA TYR A 80 0.55 -11.04 10.92
C TYR A 80 0.19 -12.32 11.68
N LYS A 81 0.16 -12.27 13.02
CA LYS A 81 -0.32 -13.39 13.83
C LYS A 81 -1.80 -13.68 13.55
N LEU A 82 -2.64 -12.63 13.53
CA LEU A 82 -4.06 -12.78 13.22
C LEU A 82 -4.27 -13.34 11.81
N ASP A 83 -3.58 -12.80 10.81
CA ASP A 83 -3.61 -13.31 9.43
C ASP A 83 -3.20 -14.80 9.36
N GLY A 84 -2.12 -15.18 10.03
CA GLY A 84 -1.63 -16.56 10.04
C GLY A 84 -2.59 -17.57 10.67
N THR A 85 -3.51 -17.11 11.51
CA THR A 85 -4.54 -17.95 12.16
C THR A 85 -5.92 -17.87 11.50
N ALA A 86 -6.09 -16.98 10.52
CA ALA A 86 -7.38 -16.80 9.87
C ALA A 86 -7.71 -17.97 8.93
N VAL A 87 -8.97 -18.44 8.97
CA VAL A 87 -9.47 -19.48 8.05
C VAL A 87 -9.51 -18.96 6.60
N LYS A 88 -9.82 -17.68 6.41
CA LYS A 88 -9.87 -16.99 5.12
C LYS A 88 -8.71 -16.00 5.06
N ARG A 89 -7.86 -16.12 4.05
CA ARG A 89 -6.62 -15.32 3.93
C ARG A 89 -6.48 -14.59 2.58
N ALA A 90 -7.41 -14.83 1.66
CA ALA A 90 -7.53 -14.08 0.43
C ALA A 90 -8.85 -13.31 0.39
N SER A 91 -8.83 -12.05 -0.05
CA SER A 91 -10.00 -11.16 -0.03
C SER A 91 -11.21 -11.74 -0.77
N TYR A 92 -10.99 -12.46 -1.88
CA TYR A 92 -12.05 -13.08 -2.67
C TYR A 92 -12.73 -14.28 -1.97
N GLN A 93 -12.19 -14.78 -0.85
CA GLN A 93 -12.82 -15.84 -0.06
C GLN A 93 -13.85 -15.28 0.95
N ASN A 94 -13.94 -13.96 1.11
CA ASN A 94 -14.89 -13.33 2.00
C ASN A 94 -16.32 -13.48 1.45
N LYS A 95 -17.21 -14.11 2.23
CA LYS A 95 -18.58 -14.38 1.82
C LYS A 95 -19.39 -13.10 1.64
N GLU A 96 -19.21 -12.12 2.52
CA GLU A 96 -19.94 -10.86 2.45
C GLU A 96 -19.55 -10.06 1.20
N VAL A 97 -18.26 -10.08 0.84
CA VAL A 97 -17.77 -9.47 -0.40
C VAL A 97 -18.32 -10.21 -1.62
N MET A 98 -18.27 -11.54 -1.64
CA MET A 98 -18.85 -12.34 -2.74
C MET A 98 -20.35 -12.09 -2.91
N ASP A 99 -21.10 -12.09 -1.81
CA ASP A 99 -22.54 -11.81 -1.81
C ASP A 99 -22.83 -10.39 -2.33
N LEU A 100 -22.02 -9.39 -1.95
CA LEU A 100 -22.14 -8.01 -2.44
C LEU A 100 -21.94 -7.94 -3.96
N TYR A 101 -20.93 -8.63 -4.50
CA TYR A 101 -20.73 -8.67 -5.95
C TYR A 101 -21.86 -9.43 -6.65
N GLN A 102 -22.26 -10.60 -6.16
CA GLN A 102 -23.29 -11.41 -6.83
C GLN A 102 -24.66 -10.73 -6.86
N LYS A 103 -25.02 -10.00 -5.81
CA LYS A 103 -26.36 -9.42 -5.63
C LYS A 103 -26.48 -7.97 -6.08
N PHE A 104 -25.36 -7.24 -6.16
CA PHE A 104 -25.39 -5.80 -6.38
C PHE A 104 -24.33 -5.32 -7.38
N LEU A 105 -23.04 -5.57 -7.15
CA LEU A 105 -21.98 -5.01 -8.00
C LEU A 105 -21.71 -5.79 -9.30
N HIS A 106 -22.34 -6.94 -9.49
CA HIS A 106 -22.19 -7.90 -10.59
C HIS A 106 -20.81 -8.55 -10.72
N ALA A 107 -19.78 -7.80 -11.12
CA ALA A 107 -18.43 -8.28 -11.35
C ALA A 107 -17.41 -7.17 -11.04
N PRO A 108 -16.16 -7.50 -10.66
CA PRO A 108 -15.08 -6.51 -10.62
C PRO A 108 -14.94 -5.84 -11.99
N LEU A 109 -14.81 -4.50 -12.01
CA LEU A 109 -14.74 -3.69 -13.23
C LEU A 109 -16.04 -3.68 -14.07
N SER A 110 -17.19 -4.02 -13.46
CA SER A 110 -18.51 -3.72 -14.05
C SER A 110 -18.79 -2.22 -13.98
N GLU A 111 -19.70 -1.71 -14.82
CA GLU A 111 -20.15 -0.30 -14.78
C GLU A 111 -20.59 0.13 -13.36
N GLU A 112 -21.40 -0.68 -12.68
CA GLU A 112 -21.86 -0.42 -11.30
C GLU A 112 -20.68 -0.37 -10.32
N SER A 113 -19.74 -1.32 -10.41
CA SER A 113 -18.58 -1.37 -9.52
C SER A 113 -17.61 -0.21 -9.76
N GLU A 114 -17.40 0.18 -11.01
CA GLU A 114 -16.54 1.31 -11.35
C GLU A 114 -17.19 2.62 -10.91
N SER A 115 -18.49 2.81 -11.16
CA SER A 115 -19.20 4.03 -10.77
C SER A 115 -19.20 4.24 -9.26
N LEU A 116 -19.25 3.17 -8.45
CA LEU A 116 -19.34 3.28 -6.99
C LEU A 116 -17.99 3.20 -6.27
N LEU A 117 -17.06 2.39 -6.77
CA LEU A 117 -15.84 2.05 -6.03
C LEU A 117 -14.56 2.65 -6.63
N HIS A 118 -14.62 3.20 -7.84
CA HIS A 118 -13.47 3.85 -8.46
C HIS A 118 -13.52 5.37 -8.31
N THR A 119 -12.35 5.99 -8.41
CA THR A 119 -12.20 7.43 -8.37
C THR A 119 -11.02 7.87 -9.22
N HIS A 120 -10.94 9.17 -9.49
CA HIS A 120 -9.87 9.76 -10.26
C HIS A 120 -9.27 10.95 -9.50
N TYR A 121 -7.96 11.15 -9.68
CA TYR A 121 -7.25 12.29 -9.11
C TYR A 121 -7.06 13.36 -10.18
N VAL A 122 -7.28 14.62 -9.80
CA VAL A 122 -7.04 15.78 -10.66
C VAL A 122 -5.68 16.39 -10.29
N ASP A 123 -4.82 16.62 -11.28
CA ASP A 123 -3.55 17.29 -11.05
C ASP A 123 -3.78 18.75 -10.62
N ARG A 124 -3.37 19.05 -9.39
CA ARG A 124 -3.37 20.40 -8.79
C ARG A 124 -1.98 20.83 -8.34
N SER A 125 -0.93 20.21 -8.87
CA SER A 125 0.46 20.51 -8.52
C SER A 125 0.83 21.98 -8.76
N HIS A 126 0.19 22.64 -9.74
CA HIS A 126 0.31 24.08 -10.00
C HIS A 126 -0.13 24.98 -8.83
N GLN A 127 -0.93 24.47 -7.89
CA GLN A 127 -1.38 25.22 -6.70
C GLN A 127 -0.39 25.12 -5.55
N LEU A 128 0.58 24.20 -5.62
CA LEU A 128 1.57 23.97 -4.57
C LEU A 128 2.81 24.80 -4.84
N LYS A 129 3.31 25.51 -3.82
CA LYS A 129 4.65 26.13 -3.85
C LYS A 129 5.66 25.13 -3.29
N PRO A 130 6.52 24.49 -4.10
CA PRO A 130 7.52 23.57 -3.59
C PRO A 130 8.46 24.33 -2.66
N LYS A 131 8.83 23.72 -1.53
CA LYS A 131 9.90 24.25 -0.69
C LYS A 131 11.20 24.23 -1.50
N GLU A 132 11.89 25.36 -1.57
CA GLU A 132 13.21 25.43 -2.21
C GLU A 132 14.16 24.41 -1.55
N LYS A 133 14.96 23.74 -2.37
CA LYS A 133 15.98 22.83 -1.87
C LYS A 133 17.07 23.69 -1.24
N VAL A 134 17.20 23.62 0.08
CA VAL A 134 18.39 24.08 0.81
C VAL A 134 19.49 23.05 0.63
#